data_AF-A0A6B2DKB8-F1
#
_entry.id   AF-A0A6B2DKB8-F1
#
_cell.length_a   1.000
_cell.length_b   1.000
_cell.length_c   1.000
_cell.angle_alpha   90.00
_cell.angle_beta   90.00
_cell.angle_gamma   90.00
#
_symmetry.space_group_name_H-M   'P 1'
#
loop_
_entity.id
_entity.type
_entity.pdbx_description
1 polymer ?
#
loop_
_entity_poly.entity_id
_entity_poly.type
_entity_poly.pdbx_seq_one_letter_code
_entity_poly.pdbx_strand_id
1 'polypeptide(L)'
;MHRTFWRLWTAAGLSSLADGVLKVALPLVAVGYTRSPALVAGLAFAFSVPWLLFALPAGALVDRLDRRRAMLGANVLRGGL
;
A
#
# COMPACT_ATOMS: atom_id res chain seq x y z
N MET A 1 8.41 19.25 -21.04
CA MET A 1 7.83 18.18 -20.20
C MET A 1 8.88 17.10 -19.85
N HIS A 2 9.92 17.39 -19.06
CA HIS A 2 11.15 16.55 -19.20
C HIS A 2 11.93 16.11 -17.94
N ARG A 3 11.63 16.57 -16.72
CA ARG A 3 12.39 16.11 -15.53
C ARG A 3 11.53 15.75 -14.34
N THR A 4 10.49 16.55 -14.08
CA THR A 4 9.50 16.26 -13.03
C THR A 4 8.69 15.01 -13.34
N PHE A 5 8.29 14.81 -14.60
CA PHE A 5 7.60 13.60 -15.03
C PHE A 5 8.44 12.35 -14.80
N TRP A 6 9.68 12.33 -15.29
CA TRP A 6 10.58 11.19 -15.09
C TRP A 6 10.86 10.92 -13.61
N ARG A 7 11.02 11.96 -12.78
CA ARG A 7 11.14 11.81 -11.32
C ARG A 7 9.92 11.14 -10.69
N LEU A 8 8.71 11.56 -11.09
CA LEU A 8 7.47 10.95 -10.58
C LEU A 8 7.29 9.54 -11.10
N TRP A 9 7.63 9.30 -12.37
CA TRP A 9 7.50 8.00 -13.00
C TRP A 9 8.44 6.97 -12.39
N THR A 10 9.71 7.32 -12.16
CA THR A 10 10.66 6.41 -11.50
C THR A 10 10.31 6.19 -10.04
N ALA A 11 9.88 7.23 -9.32
CA ALA A 11 9.41 7.07 -7.94
C ALA A 11 8.17 6.16 -7.85
N ALA A 12 7.19 6.36 -8.72
CA ALA A 12 6.00 5.51 -8.78
C ALA A 12 6.34 4.08 -9.20
N GLY A 13 7.22 3.90 -10.19
CA GLY A 13 7.70 2.60 -10.62
C GLY A 13 8.40 1.85 -9.49
N LEU A 14 9.32 2.51 -8.78
CA LEU A 14 10.03 1.91 -7.64
C LEU A 14 9.08 1.54 -6.50
N SER A 15 8.13 2.42 -6.16
CA SER A 15 7.11 2.12 -5.14
C SER A 15 6.25 0.92 -5.52
N SER A 16 5.77 0.86 -6.76
CA SER A 16 4.97 -0.27 -7.25
C SER A 16 5.77 -1.58 -7.28
N LEU A 17 7.07 -1.52 -7.58
CA LEU A 17 7.94 -2.68 -7.50
C LEU A 17 8.12 -3.14 -6.05
N ALA A 18 8.34 -2.22 -5.11
CA ALA A 18 8.43 -2.55 -3.68
C ALA A 18 7.14 -3.20 -3.17
N ASP A 19 5.98 -2.66 -3.55
CA ASP A 19 4.67 -3.25 -3.23
C ASP A 19 4.52 -4.66 -3.81
N GLY A 20 5.00 -4.88 -5.04
CA GLY A 20 5.02 -6.19 -5.68
C GLY A 20 5.92 -7.20 -4.97
N VAL A 21 7.13 -6.78 -4.58
CA VAL A 21 8.07 -7.61 -3.81
C VAL A 21 7.45 -8.01 -2.49
N LEU A 22 6.84 -7.07 -1.75
CA LEU A 22 6.15 -7.37 -0.49
C LEU A 22 5.05 -8.43 -0.67
N LYS A 23 4.21 -8.29 -1.72
CA LYS A 23 3.13 -9.26 -2.00
C LYS A 23 3.62 -10.68 -2.25
N VAL A 24 4.83 -10.86 -2.78
CA VAL A 24 5.41 -12.19 -3.03
C VAL A 24 6.23 -12.67 -1.82
N ALA A 25 7.00 -11.78 -1.20
CA ALA A 25 7.87 -12.09 -0.06
C ALA A 25 7.06 -12.48 1.18
N LEU A 26 5.93 -11.82 1.46
CA LEU A 26 5.09 -12.10 2.63
C LEU A 26 4.60 -13.55 2.69
N PRO A 27 3.93 -14.09 1.64
CA PRO A 27 3.54 -15.50 1.62
C PRO A 27 4.74 -16.46 1.71
N LEU A 28 5.85 -16.15 1.04
CA LEU A 28 7.07 -16.99 1.07
C LEU A 28 7.64 -17.09 2.49
N VAL A 29 7.71 -15.96 3.19
CA VAL A 29 8.14 -15.92 4.60
C VAL A 29 7.14 -16.65 5.49
N ALA A 30 5.84 -16.46 5.27
CA ALA A 30 4.79 -17.11 6.05
C ALA A 30 4.87 -18.65 5.97
N VAL A 31 5.19 -19.21 4.80
CA VAL A 31 5.39 -20.68 4.64
C VAL A 31 6.56 -21.19 5.49
N GLY A 32 7.56 -20.35 5.78
CA GLY A 32 8.63 -20.68 6.71
C GLY A 32 8.16 -20.82 8.17
N TYR A 33 7.07 -20.13 8.54
CA TYR A 33 6.51 -20.16 9.90
C TYR A 33 5.32 -21.11 10.06
N THR A 34 4.55 -21.36 8.99
CA THR A 34 3.37 -22.21 9.03
C THR A 34 3.20 -23.03 7.77
N ARG A 35 2.77 -24.28 7.93
CA ARG A 35 2.39 -25.17 6.80
C ARG A 35 0.90 -25.13 6.48
N SER A 36 0.10 -24.32 7.19
CA SER A 36 -1.34 -24.21 6.95
C SER A 36 -1.63 -23.28 5.76
N PRO A 37 -2.18 -23.79 4.64
CA PRO A 37 -2.52 -22.97 3.48
C PRO A 37 -3.57 -21.90 3.80
N ALA A 38 -4.47 -22.18 4.74
CA ALA A 38 -5.52 -21.26 5.16
C ALA A 38 -4.95 -20.01 5.84
N LEU A 39 -3.89 -20.15 6.65
CA LEU A 39 -3.25 -19.00 7.30
C LEU A 39 -2.48 -18.14 6.28
N VAL A 40 -1.81 -18.77 5.31
CA VAL A 40 -1.12 -18.06 4.23
C VAL A 40 -2.12 -17.32 3.33
N ALA A 41 -3.26 -17.93 3.00
CA ALA A 41 -4.35 -17.25 2.28
C ALA A 41 -4.97 -16.12 3.13
N GLY A 42 -5.06 -16.33 4.45
CA GLY A 42 -5.53 -15.35 5.42
C GLY A 42 -4.70 -14.06 5.43
N LEU A 43 -3.39 -14.14 5.16
CA LEU A 43 -2.55 -12.94 4.97
C LEU A 43 -3.04 -12.08 3.80
N ALA A 44 -3.27 -12.69 2.63
CA ALA A 44 -3.76 -11.95 1.46
C ALA A 44 -5.12 -11.28 1.75
N PHE A 45 -6.00 -12.00 2.44
CA PHE A 45 -7.27 -11.45 2.90
C PHE A 45 -7.06 -10.25 3.84
N ALA A 46 -6.23 -10.41 4.88
CA ALA A 46 -5.92 -9.35 5.83
C ALA A 46 -5.33 -8.09 5.18
N PHE A 47 -4.51 -8.25 4.12
CA PHE A 47 -3.98 -7.13 3.34
C PHE A 47 -5.04 -6.42 2.47
N SER A 48 -6.11 -7.12 2.10
CA SER A 48 -7.19 -6.59 1.25
C SER A 48 -8.25 -5.83 2.05
N VAL A 49 -8.47 -6.24 3.31
CA VAL A 49 -9.52 -5.70 4.19
C VAL A 49 -9.40 -4.19 4.41
N PRO A 50 -8.22 -3.60 4.74
CA PRO A 50 -8.13 -2.16 4.96
C PRO A 50 -8.56 -1.36 3.74
N TRP A 51 -8.15 -1.77 2.53
CA TRP A 51 -8.57 -1.07 1.31
C TRP A 51 -10.09 -1.15 1.14
N LEU A 52 -10.68 -2.33 1.34
CA LEU A 52 -12.13 -2.52 1.20
C LEU A 52 -12.93 -1.65 2.18
N LEU A 53 -12.46 -1.55 3.43
CA LEU A 53 -13.14 -0.78 4.47
C LEU A 53 -12.94 0.73 4.33
N PHE A 54 -11.74 1.17 3.91
CA PHE A 54 -11.36 2.57 3.96
C PHE A 54 -11.34 3.27 2.59
N ALA A 55 -11.43 2.58 1.46
CA ALA A 55 -11.36 3.22 0.14
C ALA A 55 -12.45 4.28 -0.07
N LEU A 56 -13.71 3.97 0.26
CA LEU A 56 -14.83 4.90 0.11
C LEU A 56 -14.79 6.06 1.12
N PRO A 57 -14.65 5.81 2.44
CA PRO A 57 -14.53 6.89 3.42
C PRO A 57 -13.33 7.80 3.16
N ALA A 58 -12.18 7.21 2.82
CA ALA A 58 -10.97 7.98 2.54
C ALA A 58 -11.13 8.84 1.28
N GLY A 59 -11.78 8.32 0.22
CA GLY A 59 -12.11 9.11 -0.97
C GLY A 59 -12.97 10.31 -0.63
N ALA A 60 -14.09 10.09 0.06
CA ALA A 60 -15.00 11.16 0.47
C ALA A 60 -14.34 12.20 1.40
N LEU A 61 -13.42 11.78 2.26
CA LEU A 61 -12.65 12.68 3.12
C LEU A 61 -11.63 13.50 2.33
N VAL A 62 -10.89 12.87 1.41
CA VAL A 62 -9.90 13.55 0.56
C VAL A 62 -10.54 14.59 -0.36
N ASP A 63 -11.77 14.34 -0.83
CA ASP A 63 -12.50 15.30 -1.66
C ASP A 63 -12.87 16.59 -0.91
N ARG A 64 -12.92 16.54 0.43
CA ARG A 64 -13.28 17.68 1.29
C ARG A 64 -12.07 18.39 1.90
N LEU A 65 -10.90 17.77 1.92
CA LEU A 65 -9.69 18.30 2.54
C LEU A 65 -8.74 18.92 1.50
N ASP A 66 -7.89 19.84 1.96
CA ASP A 66 -6.77 20.31 1.15
C ASP A 66 -5.87 19.14 0.74
N ARG A 67 -5.73 18.89 -0.57
CA ARG A 67 -4.90 17.78 -1.12
C ARG A 67 -3.50 17.70 -0.52
N ARG A 68 -2.89 18.86 -0.21
CA ARG A 68 -1.55 18.93 0.39
C ARG A 68 -1.52 18.40 1.83
N ARG A 69 -2.53 18.72 2.64
CA ARG A 69 -2.65 18.25 4.04
C ARG A 69 -2.98 16.76 4.08
N ALA A 70 -3.87 16.31 3.21
CA ALA A 70 -4.19 14.89 3.06
C ALA A 70 -2.95 14.05 2.68
N MET A 71 -2.14 14.50 1.71
CA MET A 71 -0.90 13.81 1.33
C MET A 71 0.11 13.73 2.48
N LEU A 72 0.31 14.83 3.22
CA LEU A 72 1.25 14.84 4.35
C LEU A 72 0.79 13.89 5.46
N GLY A 73 -0.49 13.94 5.85
CA GLY A 73 -1.05 13.05 6.86
C GLY A 73 -0.93 11.58 6.45
N ALA A 74 -1.26 11.23 5.20
CA ALA A 74 -1.14 9.87 4.69
C ALA A 74 0.30 9.35 4.69
N ASN A 75 1.27 10.18 4.30
CA ASN A 75 2.68 9.79 4.31
C ASN A 75 3.25 9.62 5.74
N VAL A 76 2.83 10.46 6.69
CA VAL A 76 3.22 10.33 8.10
C VAL A 76 2.63 9.04 8.69
N LEU A 77 1.36 8.76 8.44
CA LEU A 77 0.71 7.53 8.88
C LEU A 77 1.38 6.29 8.27
N ARG A 78 1.71 6.33 6.97
CA ARG A 78 2.38 5.23 6.28
C ARG A 78 3.81 4.99 6.77
N GLY A 79 4.55 6.04 7.12
CA GLY A 79 5.93 5.90 7.60
C GLY A 79 6.05 5.61 9.10
N GLY A 80 4.98 5.82 9.87
CA GLY A 80 4.92 5.54 11.31
C GLY A 80 4.35 4.17 11.68
N LEU A 81 3.77 3.45 10.72
CA LEU A 81 3.34 2.05 10.82
C LEU A 81 4.44 1.13 10.30
#